data_AF-A0A6I9MMK5-F1
#
_entry.id   AF-A0A6I9MMK5-F1
#
_cell.length_a   1.000
_cell.length_b   1.000
_cell.length_c   1.000
_cell.angle_alpha   90.00
_cell.angle_beta   90.00
_cell.angle_gamma   90.00
#
_symmetry.space_group_name_H-M   'P 1'
#
loop_
_entity.id
_entity.type
_entity.pdbx_description
1 polymer ?
#
loop_
_entity_poly.entity_id
_entity_poly.type
_entity_poly.pdbx_seq_one_letter_code
_entity_poly.pdbx_strand_id
1 'polypeptide(L)'
;MRDIIFCSGATLLPKMPSSPKPQTLVISCEEDLSLCGPALSASLPVVTAEFLLTGILQQRLDLQTHRLSAPAHSLQPAGGRGRGRGRKKT
;
A
#
# COMPACT_ATOMS: atom_id res chain seq x y z
N MET A 1 -1.75 14.31 -11.22
CA MET A 1 -0.86 14.37 -10.03
C MET A 1 0.62 14.54 -10.34
N ARG A 2 1.15 14.11 -11.50
CA ARG A 2 2.60 14.23 -11.82
C ARG A 2 3.16 15.65 -11.68
N ASP A 3 2.47 16.65 -12.24
CA ASP A 3 2.98 18.02 -12.25
C ASP A 3 3.00 18.64 -10.84
N ILE A 4 2.00 18.31 -10.01
CA ILE A 4 1.96 18.71 -8.60
C ILE A 4 3.19 18.16 -7.86
N ILE A 5 3.51 16.88 -8.03
CA ILE A 5 4.68 16.23 -7.41
C ILE A 5 5.97 16.94 -7.83
N PHE A 6 6.12 17.23 -9.14
CA PHE A 6 7.32 17.90 -9.65
C PHE A 6 7.45 19.34 -9.17
N CYS A 7 6.37 20.13 -9.22
CA CYS A 7 6.35 21.51 -8.75
C CYS A 7 6.61 21.62 -7.24
N SER A 8 6.27 20.59 -6.46
CA SER A 8 6.59 20.51 -5.03
C SER A 8 8.03 20.06 -4.74
N GLY A 9 8.86 19.83 -5.76
CA GLY A 9 10.25 19.40 -5.62
C GLY A 9 10.44 17.91 -5.32
N ALA A 10 9.37 17.11 -5.41
CA ALA A 10 9.44 15.67 -5.22
C ALA A 10 9.76 14.93 -6.53
N THR A 11 10.26 13.70 -6.41
CA THR A 11 10.60 12.85 -7.56
C THR A 11 9.58 11.73 -7.72
N LEU A 12 8.97 11.63 -8.91
CA LEU A 12 8.09 10.51 -9.25
C LEU A 12 8.91 9.25 -9.56
N LEU A 13 8.62 8.14 -8.88
CA LEU A 13 9.18 6.84 -9.21
C LEU A 13 8.31 6.17 -10.30
N PRO A 14 8.88 5.77 -11.45
CA PRO A 14 8.11 5.13 -12.52
C PRO A 14 7.74 3.67 -12.22
N LYS A 15 8.34 3.07 -11.17
CA LYS A 15 8.12 1.70 -10.74
C LYS A 15 7.79 1.68 -9.25
N MET A 16 6.93 0.75 -8.84
CA MET A 16 6.58 0.52 -7.44
C MET A 16 7.85 0.22 -6.64
N PRO A 17 8.15 0.97 -5.55
CA PRO A 17 9.27 0.66 -4.69
C PRO A 17 8.99 -0.62 -3.91
N SER A 18 9.97 -1.53 -3.87
CA SER A 18 9.91 -2.84 -3.20
C SER A 18 10.99 -3.01 -2.13
N SER A 19 11.74 -1.96 -1.82
CA SER A 19 12.76 -1.92 -0.79
C SER A 19 12.63 -0.65 0.05
N PRO A 20 12.99 -0.68 1.34
CA PRO A 20 12.98 0.50 2.18
C PRO A 20 13.85 1.61 1.56
N LYS A 21 13.30 2.82 1.47
CA LYS A 21 14.02 4.00 0.98
C LYS A 21 13.61 5.21 1.81
N PRO A 22 14.56 6.02 2.29
CA PRO A 22 14.25 7.24 3.02
C PRO A 22 13.35 8.16 2.20
N GLN A 23 12.44 8.87 2.88
CA GLN A 23 11.57 9.90 2.29
C GLN A 23 10.80 9.42 1.04
N THR A 24 10.46 8.13 1.01
CA THR A 24 9.72 7.50 -0.08
C THR A 24 8.39 7.01 0.45
N LEU A 25 7.33 7.29 -0.28
CA LEU A 25 5.96 6.87 0.02
C LEU A 25 5.23 6.54 -1.28
N VAL A 26 4.09 5.86 -1.16
CA VAL A 26 3.19 5.55 -2.26
C VAL A 26 1.89 6.31 -2.05
N ILE A 27 1.42 6.97 -3.10
CA ILE A 27 0.10 7.61 -3.11
C ILE A 27 -0.85 6.67 -3.84
N SER A 28 -1.95 6.30 -3.20
CA SER A 28 -2.95 5.36 -3.71
C SER A 28 -4.35 5.76 -3.23
N CYS A 29 -5.34 4.97 -3.60
CA CYS A 29 -6.67 4.91 -3.00
C CYS A 29 -6.96 3.48 -2.49
N GLU A 30 -8.13 3.30 -1.89
CA GLU A 30 -8.63 2.05 -1.35
C GLU A 30 -8.78 0.96 -2.42
N GLU A 31 -9.24 1.34 -3.62
CA GLU A 31 -9.45 0.41 -4.74
C GLU A 31 -8.13 -0.18 -5.25
N ASP A 32 -7.07 0.64 -5.30
CA ASP A 32 -5.75 0.27 -5.79
C ASP A 32 -4.83 -0.30 -4.70
N LEU A 33 -5.32 -0.41 -3.46
CA LEU A 33 -4.50 -0.83 -2.32
C LEU A 33 -3.92 -2.25 -2.50
N SER A 34 -4.64 -3.12 -3.22
CA SER A 34 -4.17 -4.47 -3.57
C SER A 34 -2.89 -4.46 -4.42
N LEU A 35 -2.65 -3.39 -5.19
CA LEU A 35 -1.44 -3.20 -6.02
C LEU A 35 -0.23 -2.72 -5.19
N CYS A 36 -0.47 -2.22 -3.98
CA CYS A 36 0.57 -1.65 -3.11
C CYS A 36 1.34 -2.70 -2.28
N GLY A 37 1.08 -3.99 -2.50
CA GLY A 37 1.73 -5.10 -1.77
C GLY A 37 3.25 -4.97 -1.60
N PRO A 38 4.04 -4.73 -2.68
CA PRO A 38 5.49 -4.60 -2.57
C PRO A 38 5.94 -3.45 -1.64
N ALA A 39 5.26 -2.31 -1.68
CA ALA A 39 5.58 -1.17 -0.82
C ALA A 39 5.21 -1.43 0.64
N LEU A 40 4.04 -2.06 0.87
CA LEU A 40 3.60 -2.46 2.20
C LEU A 40 4.57 -3.48 2.83
N SER A 41 5.00 -4.49 2.06
CA SER A 41 6.02 -5.46 2.50
C SER A 41 7.37 -4.80 2.81
N ALA A 42 7.72 -3.74 2.09
CA ALA A 42 8.92 -2.94 2.33
C ALA A 42 8.75 -1.89 3.46
N SER A 43 7.64 -1.91 4.19
CA SER A 43 7.31 -0.95 5.25
C SER A 43 7.28 0.51 4.79
N LEU A 44 7.00 0.76 3.50
CA LEU A 44 6.82 2.10 2.98
C LEU A 44 5.41 2.62 3.29
N PRO A 45 5.25 3.91 3.63
CA PRO A 45 3.93 4.49 3.82
C PRO A 45 3.14 4.45 2.52
N VAL A 46 1.90 3.95 2.59
CA VAL A 46 0.89 4.11 1.54
C VAL A 46 -0.12 5.12 2.07
N VAL A 47 -0.35 6.20 1.33
CA VAL A 47 -1.21 7.32 1.74
C VAL A 47 -2.19 7.68 0.65
N THR A 48 -3.27 8.38 1.01
CA THR A 48 -4.24 8.92 0.05
C THR A 48 -3.67 10.12 -0.69
N ALA A 49 -4.34 10.52 -1.79
CA ALA A 49 -3.99 11.74 -2.53
C ALA A 49 -4.06 13.02 -1.68
N GLU A 50 -4.85 13.02 -0.62
CA GLU A 50 -5.00 14.16 0.30
C GLU A 50 -3.69 14.54 1.00
N PHE A 51 -2.77 13.58 1.18
CA PHE A 51 -1.43 13.90 1.67
C PHE A 51 -0.74 14.98 0.84
N LEU A 52 -0.90 14.93 -0.49
CA LEU A 52 -0.37 15.99 -1.36
C LEU A 52 -1.32 17.18 -1.43
N LEU A 53 -2.59 16.96 -1.74
CA LEU A 53 -3.51 18.06 -2.06
C LEU A 53 -3.71 18.98 -0.86
N THR A 54 -4.06 18.42 0.29
CA THR A 54 -4.23 19.16 1.54
C THR A 54 -2.88 19.59 2.10
N GLY A 55 -1.85 18.75 2.01
CA GLY A 55 -0.51 19.07 2.50
C GLY A 55 0.13 20.27 1.79
N ILE A 56 -0.02 20.37 0.46
CA ILE A 56 0.46 21.52 -0.32
C ILE A 56 -0.36 22.76 0.00
N LEU A 57 -1.69 22.64 0.08
CA LEU A 57 -2.57 23.76 0.41
C LEU A 57 -2.24 24.38 1.78
N GLN A 58 -1.90 23.53 2.76
CA GLN A 58 -1.62 23.94 4.14
C GLN A 58 -0.12 24.12 4.43
N GLN A 59 0.76 23.82 3.47
CA GLN A 59 2.21 23.74 3.66
C GLN A 59 2.61 22.87 4.87
N ARG A 60 1.96 21.69 5.00
CA ARG A 60 2.13 20.78 6.13
C ARG A 60 2.23 19.33 5.66
N LEU A 61 3.10 18.55 6.32
CA LEU A 61 3.20 17.11 6.11
C LEU A 61 2.46 16.35 7.21
N ASP A 62 1.43 15.61 6.84
CA ASP A 62 0.70 14.72 7.75
C ASP A 62 0.56 13.32 7.17
N LEU A 63 1.50 12.45 7.52
CA LEU A 63 1.50 11.06 7.05
C LEU A 63 0.48 10.19 7.78
N GLN A 64 0.07 10.55 9.00
CA GLN A 64 -0.75 9.68 9.85
C GLN A 64 -2.22 9.78 9.44
N THR A 65 -2.71 11.01 9.26
CA THR A 65 -4.10 11.28 8.89
C THR A 65 -4.47 10.67 7.54
N HIS A 66 -3.52 10.64 6.61
CA HIS A 66 -3.74 10.18 5.24
C HIS A 66 -3.29 8.74 4.99
N ARG A 67 -2.88 8.00 6.02
CA ARG A 67 -2.36 6.63 5.85
C ARG A 67 -3.46 5.66 5.44
N LEU A 68 -3.23 4.94 4.34
CA LEU A 68 -4.03 3.78 3.97
C LEU A 68 -3.51 2.56 4.72
N SER A 69 -4.37 1.98 5.55
CA SER A 69 -4.11 0.66 6.14
C SER A 69 -4.66 -0.41 5.19
N ALA A 70 -3.90 -1.47 4.98
CA ALA A 70 -4.46 -2.70 4.43
C ALA A 70 -5.71 -3.06 5.25
N PRO A 71 -6.84 -3.40 4.60
CA PRO A 71 -7.98 -3.91 5.34
C PRO A 71 -7.48 -5.08 6.16
N ALA A 72 -7.73 -5.03 7.47
CA ALA A 72 -7.65 -6.20 8.31
C ALA A 72 -8.74 -7.14 7.81
N HIS A 73 -8.48 -7.86 6.71
CA HIS A 73 -9.09 -9.16 6.54
C HIS A 73 -8.70 -9.92 7.78
N SER A 74 -9.65 -9.98 8.70
CA SER A 74 -9.65 -10.82 9.87
C SER A 74 -8.91 -12.09 9.51
N LEU A 75 -7.91 -12.43 10.31
CA LEU A 75 -7.29 -13.75 10.34
C LEU A 75 -8.40 -14.77 10.61
N GLN A 76 -9.20 -15.10 9.59
CA GLN A 76 -10.08 -16.24 9.63
C GLN A 76 -9.18 -17.41 9.31
N PRO A 77 -8.99 -18.36 10.23
CA PRO A 77 -8.25 -19.57 9.92
C PRO A 77 -8.99 -20.23 8.75
N ALA A 78 -8.29 -20.36 7.62
CA ALA A 78 -8.81 -21.03 6.45
C ALA A 78 -9.28 -22.42 6.86
N GLY A 79 -10.60 -22.62 6.86
CA GLY A 79 -11.22 -23.92 7.07
C GLY A 79 -10.70 -24.89 6.01
N GLY A 80 -9.82 -25.79 6.43
CA GLY A 80 -9.31 -26.85 5.57
C GLY A 80 -10.42 -27.82 5.19
N ARG A 81 -10.94 -27.70 3.97
CA ARG A 81 -11.72 -28.77 3.32
C ARG A 81 -10.98 -29.30 2.10
N GLY A 82 -10.39 -30.49 2.31
CA GLY A 82 -10.53 -31.61 1.38
C GLY A 82 -9.42 -31.85 0.37
N ARG A 83 -8.76 -33.02 0.49
CA ARG A 83 -8.43 -33.85 -0.67
C ARG A 83 -8.35 -35.32 -0.27
N GLY A 84 -9.32 -36.11 -0.73
CA GLY A 84 -9.31 -37.56 -0.60
C GLY A 84 -8.17 -38.20 -1.39
N ARG A 85 -7.69 -39.35 -0.91
CA ARG A 85 -6.92 -40.31 -1.71
C ARG A 85 -7.00 -41.71 -1.08
N GLY A 86 -7.75 -42.59 -1.75
CA GLY A 86 -7.38 -43.99 -2.05
C GLY A 86 -7.14 -45.00 -0.93
N ARG A 87 -8.14 -45.86 -0.71
CA ARG A 87 -8.07 -47.34 -0.81
C ARG A 87 -6.71 -48.01 -0.56
N LYS A 88 -6.62 -48.82 0.51
CA LYS A 88 -6.02 -50.17 0.43
C LYS A 88 -6.62 -51.13 1.47
N LYS A 89 -7.19 -52.22 0.95
CA LYS A 89 -7.56 -53.46 1.65
C LYS A 89 -6.28 -54.19 2.07
N THR A 90 -6.26 -54.67 3.30
CA THR A 90 -5.72 -55.97 3.75
C THR A 90 -6.14 -56.17 5.19
#